data_AF-A0A832IK53-F1
#
_entry.id   AF-A0A832IK53-F1
#
_cell.length_a   1.000
_cell.length_b   1.000
_cell.length_c   1.000
_cell.angle_alpha   90.00
_cell.angle_beta   90.00
_cell.angle_gamma   90.00
#
_symmetry.space_group_name_H-M   'P 1'
#
loop_
_entity.id
_entity.type
_entity.pdbx_description
1 polymer ?
#
loop_
_entity_poly.entity_id
_entity_poly.type
_entity_poly.pdbx_seq_one_letter_code
_entity_poly.pdbx_strand_id
1 'polypeptide(L)'
;MPRYSSEDRVLWFSDIPRDSQEIRSPFLVSPPDDSSDFWLEVKKTPPPARKPIPQALADWMRPEDLDSPHEEPELKKEITVLVEREVPDPEAPPEAPRTIKETVEEIRRLQDHPEIDDAWVEYFVNHWEPWAEMMRRWYKVYQVYEDVDFMRRRLEEAEERYELFLGVGLLQWRDSTGETIERHLLTGSAEIVFDASRGLITVVPAASFEIFKPELDMLELTDQPRLEGSNVQEELEELDTRAWDTKKVGKILREIANRARGDSQVDEEAFEPARAADGTFRVFFAPALILRERRL
;
A
#
# COMPACT_ATOMS: atom_id res chain seq x y z
N MET A 1 -21.47 -15.16 0.97
CA MET A 1 -21.28 -14.07 -0.01
C MET A 1 -20.25 -14.50 -1.04
N PRO A 2 -20.48 -14.23 -2.34
CA PRO A 2 -19.64 -14.68 -3.45
C PRO A 2 -18.37 -13.83 -3.63
N ARG A 3 -18.35 -12.57 -3.16
CA ARG A 3 -17.21 -11.63 -3.26
C ARG A 3 -16.96 -10.96 -1.92
N TYR A 4 -15.77 -10.37 -1.76
CA TYR A 4 -15.49 -9.44 -0.67
C TYR A 4 -16.36 -8.19 -0.80
N SER A 5 -16.90 -7.73 0.33
CA SER A 5 -17.76 -6.56 0.42
C SER A 5 -16.94 -5.26 0.43
N SER A 6 -17.60 -4.10 0.29
CA SER A 6 -16.94 -2.80 0.48
C SER A 6 -16.49 -2.55 1.92
N GLU A 7 -17.05 -3.27 2.88
CA GLU A 7 -16.71 -3.17 4.30
C GLU A 7 -15.53 -4.08 4.66
N ASP A 8 -15.17 -5.02 3.79
CA ASP A 8 -14.02 -5.90 3.96
C ASP A 8 -12.74 -5.14 3.59
N ARG A 9 -11.66 -5.35 4.35
CA ARG A 9 -10.33 -4.87 3.99
C ARG A 9 -9.52 -6.03 3.45
N VAL A 10 -9.03 -5.90 2.22
CA VAL A 10 -8.14 -6.87 1.57
C VAL A 10 -6.81 -6.18 1.28
N LEU A 11 -5.74 -6.70 1.87
CA LEU A 11 -4.37 -6.32 1.54
C LEU A 11 -3.77 -7.43 0.68
N TRP A 12 -3.66 -7.18 -0.62
CA TRP A 12 -3.01 -8.11 -1.54
C TRP A 12 -1.50 -8.07 -1.35
N PHE A 13 -0.86 -9.24 -1.33
CA PHE A 13 0.59 -9.29 -1.23
C PHE A 13 1.27 -8.76 -2.50
N SER A 14 0.56 -8.73 -3.64
CA SER A 14 1.01 -8.06 -4.87
C SER A 14 1.23 -6.56 -4.70
N ASP A 15 0.51 -5.92 -3.78
CA ASP A 15 0.60 -4.48 -3.55
C ASP A 15 1.76 -4.13 -2.61
N ILE A 16 2.39 -5.14 -1.99
CA ILE A 16 3.49 -4.97 -1.05
C ILE A 16 4.82 -4.78 -1.82
N PRO A 17 5.59 -3.73 -1.53
CA PRO A 17 6.87 -3.50 -2.19
C PRO A 17 7.88 -4.60 -1.84
N ARG A 18 8.43 -5.26 -2.86
CA ARG A 18 9.40 -6.37 -2.70
C ARG A 18 10.79 -5.91 -2.28
N ASP A 19 11.19 -4.71 -2.68
CA ASP A 19 12.54 -4.17 -2.47
C ASP A 19 12.61 -3.25 -1.22
N SER A 20 12.04 -3.69 -0.09
CA SER A 20 12.02 -2.95 1.18
C SER A 20 12.67 -3.75 2.29
N GLN A 21 13.52 -3.13 3.10
CA GLN A 21 14.11 -3.78 4.28
C GLN A 21 13.18 -3.75 5.49
N GLU A 22 12.22 -2.83 5.46
CA GLU A 22 11.18 -2.59 6.47
C GLU A 22 10.06 -3.61 6.41
N ILE A 23 9.95 -4.37 5.31
CA ILE A 23 8.94 -5.40 5.10
C ILE A 23 9.63 -6.74 4.95
N ARG A 24 9.18 -7.72 5.70
CA ARG A 24 9.62 -9.11 5.57
C ARG A 24 8.41 -10.00 5.42
N SER A 25 8.46 -10.89 4.45
CA SER A 25 7.43 -11.90 4.25
C SER A 25 8.02 -13.07 3.46
N PRO A 26 7.78 -14.33 3.87
CA PRO A 26 8.21 -15.49 3.10
C PRO A 26 7.55 -15.57 1.72
N PHE A 27 6.43 -14.87 1.49
CA PHE A 27 5.76 -14.77 0.19
C PHE A 27 6.50 -13.88 -0.82
N LEU A 28 7.40 -12.99 -0.37
CA LEU A 28 8.04 -11.99 -1.22
C LEU A 28 9.49 -12.33 -1.58
N VAL A 29 10.03 -13.44 -1.05
CA VAL A 29 11.41 -13.86 -1.23
C VAL A 29 11.50 -15.20 -1.97
N SER A 30 12.54 -15.37 -2.77
CA SER A 30 12.81 -16.61 -3.50
C SER A 30 14.30 -16.99 -3.37
N PRO A 31 14.64 -18.16 -2.79
CA PRO A 31 13.73 -19.15 -2.18
C PRO A 31 13.09 -18.63 -0.87
N PRO A 32 11.93 -19.16 -0.48
CA PRO A 32 11.30 -18.84 0.80
C PRO A 32 12.13 -19.31 2.00
N ASP A 33 11.95 -18.63 3.13
CA ASP A 33 12.51 -19.05 4.42
C ASP A 33 11.57 -20.07 5.08
N ASP A 34 11.93 -21.35 4.99
CA ASP A 34 11.14 -22.45 5.57
C ASP A 34 11.07 -22.43 7.10
N SER A 35 11.85 -21.57 7.76
CA SER A 35 11.85 -21.40 9.23
C SER A 35 11.04 -20.20 9.71
N SER A 36 10.39 -19.46 8.81
CA SER A 36 9.56 -18.31 9.17
C SER A 36 8.31 -18.73 9.95
N ASP A 37 8.06 -18.07 11.06
CA ASP A 37 6.88 -18.25 11.94
C ASP A 37 5.83 -17.15 11.74
N PHE A 38 6.02 -16.28 10.75
CA PHE A 38 5.14 -15.16 10.43
C PHE A 38 4.79 -15.13 8.95
N TRP A 39 3.66 -14.51 8.62
CA TRP A 39 3.22 -14.29 7.24
C TRP A 39 3.65 -12.94 6.69
N LEU A 40 3.67 -11.92 7.55
CA LEU A 40 4.06 -10.55 7.18
C LEU A 40 4.62 -9.82 8.40
N GLU A 41 5.75 -9.15 8.25
CA GLU A 41 6.34 -8.25 9.24
C GLU A 41 6.55 -6.89 8.57
N VAL A 42 6.06 -5.81 9.20
CA VAL A 42 6.19 -4.44 8.69
C VAL A 42 6.65 -3.52 9.81
N LYS A 43 7.76 -2.82 9.58
CA LYS A 43 8.34 -1.88 10.53
C LYS A 43 8.03 -0.44 10.14
N LYS A 44 7.51 0.33 11.09
CA LYS A 44 7.35 1.78 10.95
C LYS A 44 8.72 2.45 10.91
N THR A 45 8.93 3.26 9.88
CA THR A 45 10.11 4.13 9.76
C THR A 45 9.68 5.59 9.72
N PRO A 46 10.48 6.52 10.26
CA PRO A 46 10.20 7.95 10.11
C PRO A 46 10.30 8.37 8.63
N PRO A 47 9.51 9.35 8.20
CA PRO A 47 9.61 9.86 6.84
C PRO A 47 10.99 10.48 6.59
N PRO A 48 11.58 10.32 5.39
CA PRO A 48 12.85 10.93 5.07
C PRO A 48 12.75 12.46 5.14
N ALA A 49 13.74 13.08 5.77
CA ALA A 49 13.77 14.52 5.96
C ALA A 49 14.23 15.24 4.68
N ARG A 50 13.48 16.28 4.28
CA ARG A 50 13.86 17.18 3.19
C ARG A 50 14.91 18.18 3.68
N LYS A 51 15.84 18.57 2.80
CA LYS A 51 16.77 19.66 3.09
C LYS A 51 16.03 21.01 3.05
N PRO A 52 16.37 21.97 3.95
CA PRO A 52 15.76 23.29 3.93
C PRO A 52 16.04 24.01 2.60
N ILE A 53 15.10 24.84 2.17
CA ILE A 53 15.25 25.63 0.95
C ILE A 53 16.33 26.70 1.13
N PRO A 54 17.13 26.99 0.08
CA PRO A 54 17.99 28.17 0.05
C PRO A 54 17.16 29.45 0.25
N GLN A 55 17.69 30.39 1.04
CA GLN A 55 17.00 31.65 1.36
C GLN A 55 16.64 32.45 0.10
N ALA A 56 17.46 32.35 -0.96
CA ALA A 56 17.22 33.01 -2.23
C ALA A 56 15.89 32.58 -2.88
N LEU A 57 15.43 31.35 -2.65
CA LEU A 57 14.21 30.78 -3.24
C LEU A 57 12.95 31.02 -2.39
N ALA A 58 13.10 31.49 -1.15
CA ALA A 58 12.00 31.55 -0.17
C ALA A 58 10.82 32.40 -0.63
N ASP A 59 11.07 33.50 -1.33
CA ASP A 59 10.01 34.38 -1.83
C ASP A 59 9.37 33.83 -3.13
N TRP A 60 10.15 33.08 -3.91
CA TRP A 60 9.81 32.59 -5.25
C TRP A 60 8.96 31.33 -5.25
N MET A 61 8.77 30.67 -4.11
CA MET A 61 7.92 29.47 -4.03
C MET A 61 7.25 29.34 -2.66
N ARG A 62 6.23 28.49 -2.57
CA ARG A 62 5.64 28.16 -1.27
C ARG A 62 6.32 26.91 -0.71
N PRO A 63 6.75 26.90 0.57
CA PRO A 63 7.40 25.73 1.15
C PRO A 63 6.57 24.44 1.05
N GLU A 64 5.24 24.56 1.06
CA GLU A 64 4.28 23.45 0.97
C GLU A 64 4.29 22.76 -0.40
N ASP A 65 4.57 23.51 -1.48
CA ASP A 65 4.63 22.97 -2.85
C ASP A 65 5.77 21.93 -2.97
N LEU A 66 6.77 22.01 -2.08
CA LEU A 66 7.90 21.09 -2.04
C LEU A 66 7.65 19.83 -1.21
N ASP A 67 6.56 19.79 -0.43
CA ASP A 67 6.25 18.66 0.44
C ASP A 67 5.44 17.57 -0.29
N SER A 68 5.00 17.83 -1.52
CA SER A 68 4.34 16.85 -2.40
C SER A 68 5.40 16.08 -3.21
N PRO A 69 5.74 14.83 -2.88
CA PRO A 69 6.74 14.08 -3.63
C PRO A 69 6.22 13.57 -4.98
N HIS A 70 4.94 13.78 -5.30
CA HIS A 70 4.31 13.30 -6.54
C HIS A 70 4.08 14.41 -7.57
N GLU A 71 4.28 15.66 -7.17
CA GLU A 71 4.05 16.83 -8.01
C GLU A 71 5.34 17.61 -8.11
N GLU A 72 5.72 17.99 -9.32
CA GLU A 72 6.91 18.79 -9.53
C GLU A 72 6.65 20.24 -9.05
N PRO A 73 7.41 20.74 -8.07
CA PRO A 73 7.32 22.13 -7.62
C PRO A 73 7.74 23.11 -8.72
N GLU A 74 7.02 24.23 -8.81
CA GLU A 74 7.32 25.29 -9.79
C GLU A 74 7.64 26.62 -9.08
N LEU A 75 8.57 27.39 -9.65
CA LEU A 75 8.81 28.77 -9.22
C LEU A 75 7.68 29.69 -9.69
N LYS A 76 7.35 30.68 -8.86
CA LYS A 76 6.48 31.78 -9.25
C LYS A 76 7.16 32.59 -10.36
N LYS A 77 6.40 32.97 -11.38
CA LYS A 77 6.90 33.80 -12.49
C LYS A 77 7.19 35.24 -12.05
N GLU A 78 6.49 35.71 -11.02
CA GLU A 78 6.66 37.04 -10.45
C GLU A 78 6.39 37.03 -8.94
N ILE A 79 7.06 37.92 -8.22
CA ILE A 79 6.88 38.15 -6.79
C ILE A 79 6.73 39.65 -6.53
N THR A 80 5.99 39.99 -5.48
CA THR A 80 5.91 41.37 -4.96
C THR A 80 6.76 41.44 -3.70
N VAL A 81 7.76 42.32 -3.71
CA VAL A 81 8.62 42.58 -2.54
C VAL A 81 8.43 44.01 -2.06
N LEU A 82 8.59 44.23 -0.76
CA LEU A 82 8.57 45.56 -0.16
C LEU A 82 9.99 46.10 -0.10
N VAL A 83 10.25 47.22 -0.78
CA VAL A 83 11.56 47.88 -0.80
C VAL A 83 11.47 49.29 -0.21
N GLU A 84 12.46 49.67 0.59
CA GLU A 84 12.59 51.06 1.03
C GLU A 84 13.14 51.89 -0.13
N ARG A 85 12.40 52.91 -0.56
CA ARG A 85 12.87 53.91 -1.51
C ARG A 85 12.83 55.30 -0.91
N GLU A 86 13.82 56.10 -1.28
CA GLU A 86 13.79 57.54 -1.02
C GLU A 86 12.90 58.21 -2.04
N VAL A 87 11.74 58.69 -1.58
CA VAL A 87 10.78 59.43 -2.40
C VAL A 87 10.78 60.91 -1.98
N PRO A 88 10.47 61.84 -2.89
CA PRO A 88 10.34 63.25 -2.53
C PRO A 88 9.25 63.43 -1.45
N ASP A 89 9.59 64.14 -0.39
CA ASP A 89 8.66 64.52 0.67
C ASP A 89 7.57 65.42 0.08
N PRO A 90 6.31 64.97 0.01
CA PRO A 90 5.22 65.77 -0.58
C PRO A 90 4.91 67.04 0.23
N GLU A 91 5.40 67.14 1.47
CA GLU A 91 5.25 68.32 2.32
C GLU A 91 6.48 69.26 2.27
N ALA A 92 7.53 68.92 1.51
CA ALA A 92 8.72 69.75 1.42
C ALA A 92 8.50 71.02 0.55
N PRO A 93 9.01 72.20 0.97
CA PRO A 93 8.95 73.41 0.17
C PRO A 93 9.75 73.25 -1.14
N PRO A 94 9.31 73.85 -2.27
CA PRO A 94 10.02 73.77 -3.56
C PRO A 94 11.48 74.27 -3.52
N GLU A 95 11.78 75.16 -2.59
CA GLU A 95 13.11 75.77 -2.40
C GLU A 95 14.05 74.91 -1.53
N ALA A 96 13.52 73.87 -0.88
CA ALA A 96 14.26 72.97 0.00
C ALA A 96 13.72 71.53 -0.12
N PRO A 97 13.98 70.84 -1.26
CA PRO A 97 13.53 69.47 -1.46
C PRO A 97 14.10 68.54 -0.38
N ARG A 98 13.24 67.70 0.19
CA ARG A 98 13.61 66.64 1.13
C ARG A 98 13.14 65.30 0.59
N THR A 99 13.80 64.23 0.98
CA THR A 99 13.36 62.86 0.70
C THR A 99 12.94 62.19 2.00
N ILE A 100 11.90 61.35 1.92
CA ILE A 100 11.50 60.44 2.99
C ILE A 100 11.71 59.00 2.51
N LYS A 101 11.95 58.09 3.47
CA LYS A 101 11.96 56.66 3.18
C LYS A 101 10.52 56.15 3.20
N GLU A 102 10.05 55.68 2.06
CA GLU A 102 8.76 55.03 1.94
C GLU A 102 8.96 53.56 1.55
N THR A 103 8.18 52.68 2.16
CA THR A 103 8.11 51.27 1.76
C THR A 103 7.17 51.14 0.59
N VAL A 104 7.70 50.82 -0.58
CA VAL A 104 6.93 50.66 -1.81
C VAL A 104 6.98 49.21 -2.30
N GLU A 105 5.87 48.79 -2.92
CA GLU A 105 5.78 47.49 -3.59
C GLU A 105 6.56 47.52 -4.90
N GLU A 106 7.46 46.54 -5.07
CA GLU A 106 8.22 46.32 -6.29
C GLU A 106 7.93 44.91 -6.81
N ILE A 107 7.53 44.82 -8.09
CA ILE A 107 7.32 43.54 -8.77
C ILE A 107 8.65 43.10 -9.37
N ARG A 108 9.11 41.90 -8.99
CA ARG A 108 10.26 41.22 -9.58
C ARG A 108 9.79 40.05 -10.42
N ARG A 109 10.37 39.89 -11.61
CA ARG A 109 10.04 38.81 -12.55
C ARG A 109 11.18 37.81 -12.63
N LEU A 110 10.86 36.52 -12.64
CA LEU A 110 11.85 35.45 -12.58
C LEU A 110 12.86 35.53 -13.73
N GLN A 111 12.38 35.86 -14.94
CA GLN A 111 13.20 36.06 -16.14
C GLN A 111 14.34 37.09 -15.98
N ASP A 112 14.23 38.02 -15.03
CA ASP A 112 15.22 39.07 -14.78
C ASP A 112 16.24 38.64 -13.70
N HIS A 113 16.08 37.43 -13.15
CA HIS A 113 16.84 36.86 -12.03
C HIS A 113 17.39 35.46 -12.34
N PRO A 114 18.33 35.31 -13.29
CA PRO A 114 18.90 33.99 -13.66
C PRO A 114 19.58 33.28 -12.48
N GLU A 115 20.07 34.02 -11.48
CA GLU A 115 20.64 33.46 -10.26
C GLU A 115 19.63 32.63 -9.44
N ILE A 116 18.34 32.91 -9.58
CA ILE A 116 17.25 32.17 -8.91
C ILE A 116 16.99 30.86 -9.64
N ASP A 117 17.02 30.86 -10.97
CA ASP A 117 16.89 29.65 -11.78
C ASP A 117 18.06 28.70 -11.53
N ASP A 118 19.30 29.21 -11.48
CA ASP A 118 20.49 28.39 -11.18
C ASP A 118 20.41 27.77 -9.77
N ALA A 119 20.04 28.57 -8.77
CA ALA A 119 19.86 28.09 -7.39
C ALA A 119 18.72 27.07 -7.28
N TRP A 120 17.66 27.23 -8.09
CA TRP A 120 16.56 26.29 -8.15
C TRP A 120 16.96 24.97 -8.76
N VAL A 121 17.62 24.98 -9.92
CA VAL A 121 18.10 23.76 -10.58
C VAL A 121 19.05 22.99 -9.68
N GLU A 122 19.98 23.68 -9.01
CA GLU A 122 20.89 23.04 -8.05
C GLU A 122 20.14 22.36 -6.91
N TYR A 123 19.20 23.06 -6.27
CA TYR A 123 18.41 22.50 -5.17
C TYR A 123 17.50 21.36 -5.63
N PHE A 124 16.83 21.54 -6.76
CA PHE A 124 15.89 20.56 -7.30
C PHE A 124 16.58 19.22 -7.56
N VAL A 125 17.65 19.24 -8.35
CA VAL A 125 18.37 18.02 -8.76
C VAL A 125 19.10 17.36 -7.60
N ASN A 126 19.75 18.14 -6.71
CA ASN A 126 20.60 17.56 -5.68
C ASN A 126 19.88 17.28 -4.35
N HIS A 127 18.70 17.86 -4.14
CA HIS A 127 18.00 17.75 -2.86
C HIS A 127 16.55 17.30 -3.02
N TRP A 128 15.74 18.00 -3.81
CA TRP A 128 14.31 17.71 -3.89
C TRP A 128 14.04 16.38 -4.61
N GLU A 129 14.59 16.16 -5.80
CA GLU A 129 14.33 14.96 -6.60
C GLU A 129 14.77 13.68 -5.87
N PRO A 130 16.00 13.58 -5.31
CA PRO A 130 16.40 12.42 -4.50
C PRO A 130 15.51 12.21 -3.27
N TRP A 131 15.13 13.30 -2.58
CA TRP A 131 14.21 13.22 -1.45
C TRP A 131 12.82 12.72 -1.87
N ALA A 132 12.29 13.22 -2.99
CA ALA A 132 10.99 12.83 -3.51
C ALA A 132 10.98 11.35 -3.89
N GLU A 133 12.05 10.83 -4.49
CA GLU A 133 12.21 9.40 -4.73
C GLU A 133 12.20 8.58 -3.44
N MET A 134 12.95 9.01 -2.42
CA MET A 134 12.97 8.35 -1.11
C MET A 134 11.60 8.39 -0.43
N MET A 135 10.92 9.53 -0.48
CA MET A 135 9.55 9.71 0.04
C MET A 135 8.56 8.81 -0.68
N ARG A 136 8.60 8.71 -2.01
CA ARG A 136 7.71 7.83 -2.78
C ARG A 136 7.90 6.36 -2.39
N ARG A 137 9.14 5.92 -2.18
CA ARG A 137 9.43 4.56 -1.68
C ARG A 137 8.92 4.37 -0.26
N TRP A 138 9.19 5.33 0.61
CA TRP A 138 8.71 5.33 1.99
C TRP A 138 7.18 5.27 2.06
N TYR A 139 6.47 6.02 1.23
CA TYR A 139 5.02 6.05 1.19
C TYR A 139 4.41 4.68 0.90
N LYS A 140 5.00 3.91 -0.02
CA LYS A 140 4.54 2.54 -0.34
C LYS A 140 4.61 1.63 0.89
N VAL A 141 5.72 1.68 1.62
CA VAL A 141 5.90 0.91 2.86
C VAL A 141 4.95 1.39 3.94
N TYR A 142 4.83 2.70 4.08
CA TYR A 142 3.96 3.35 5.06
C TYR A 142 2.49 2.99 4.84
N GLN A 143 2.03 2.90 3.58
CA GLN A 143 0.68 2.45 3.24
C GLN A 143 0.41 1.02 3.71
N VAL A 144 1.35 0.09 3.51
CA VAL A 144 1.21 -1.28 4.02
C VAL A 144 1.15 -1.28 5.56
N TYR A 145 2.00 -0.50 6.22
CA TYR A 145 1.95 -0.36 7.68
C TYR A 145 0.59 0.15 8.16
N GLU A 146 0.08 1.23 7.57
CA GLU A 146 -1.21 1.82 7.95
C GLU A 146 -2.37 0.87 7.67
N ASP A 147 -2.31 0.08 6.60
CA ASP A 147 -3.33 -0.92 6.27
C ASP A 147 -3.39 -2.04 7.31
N VAL A 148 -2.24 -2.58 7.72
CA VAL A 148 -2.20 -3.62 8.76
C VAL A 148 -2.55 -3.03 10.13
N ASP A 149 -2.11 -1.81 10.43
CA ASP A 149 -2.49 -1.11 11.67
C ASP A 149 -4.00 -0.83 11.74
N PHE A 150 -4.61 -0.46 10.60
CA PHE A 150 -6.06 -0.31 10.49
C PHE A 150 -6.76 -1.64 10.82
N MET A 151 -6.31 -2.75 10.24
CA MET A 151 -6.88 -4.08 10.53
C MET A 151 -6.74 -4.43 12.01
N ARG A 152 -5.57 -4.19 12.61
CA ARG A 152 -5.32 -4.39 14.04
C ARG A 152 -6.28 -3.60 14.92
N ARG A 153 -6.40 -2.29 14.70
CA ARG A 153 -7.32 -1.43 15.46
C ARG A 153 -8.77 -1.90 15.35
N ARG A 154 -9.17 -2.36 14.15
CA ARG A 154 -10.52 -2.87 13.93
C ARG A 154 -10.81 -4.15 14.71
N LEU A 155 -9.83 -5.05 14.82
CA LEU A 155 -9.93 -6.25 15.65
C LEU A 155 -10.01 -5.90 17.14
N GLU A 156 -9.20 -4.95 17.62
CA GLU A 156 -9.23 -4.49 19.01
C GLU A 156 -10.57 -3.84 19.39
N GLU A 157 -11.18 -3.10 18.48
CA GLU A 157 -12.48 -2.45 18.70
C GLU A 157 -13.66 -3.42 18.72
N ALA A 158 -13.60 -4.50 17.93
CA ALA A 158 -14.75 -5.35 17.66
C ALA A 158 -14.36 -6.79 17.27
N GLU A 159 -13.61 -7.49 18.13
CA GLU A 159 -13.14 -8.87 17.92
C GLU A 159 -14.27 -9.89 17.69
N GLU A 160 -15.44 -9.65 18.28
CA GLU A 160 -16.62 -10.51 18.09
C GLU A 160 -17.27 -10.31 16.72
N ARG A 161 -17.05 -9.15 16.07
CA ARG A 161 -17.66 -8.79 14.78
C ARG A 161 -16.74 -9.06 13.61
N TYR A 162 -15.42 -8.96 13.79
CA TYR A 162 -14.46 -9.12 12.70
C TYR A 162 -13.62 -10.38 12.89
N GLU A 163 -13.18 -10.94 11.77
CA GLU A 163 -12.18 -11.99 11.72
C GLU A 163 -11.08 -11.60 10.73
N LEU A 164 -9.87 -12.08 11.01
CA LEU A 164 -8.69 -11.90 10.18
C LEU A 164 -8.18 -13.25 9.71
N PHE A 165 -7.84 -13.35 8.43
CA PHE A 165 -7.24 -14.54 7.87
C PHE A 165 -6.28 -14.21 6.74
N LEU A 166 -5.30 -15.08 6.57
CA LEU A 166 -4.54 -15.19 5.33
C LEU A 166 -5.34 -16.06 4.36
N GLY A 167 -5.58 -15.54 3.15
CA GLY A 167 -6.16 -16.26 2.04
C GLY A 167 -5.13 -16.60 0.97
N VAL A 168 -5.21 -17.81 0.42
CA VAL A 168 -4.48 -18.23 -0.79
C VAL A 168 -5.39 -18.99 -1.75
N GLY A 169 -5.10 -18.91 -3.04
CA GLY A 169 -5.93 -19.53 -4.07
C GLY A 169 -7.24 -18.79 -4.31
N LEU A 170 -7.15 -17.56 -4.84
CA LEU A 170 -8.31 -16.77 -5.23
C LEU A 170 -9.06 -17.43 -6.39
N LEU A 171 -10.28 -17.88 -6.14
CA LEU A 171 -11.22 -18.26 -7.19
C LEU A 171 -11.84 -17.02 -7.81
N GLN A 172 -11.72 -16.87 -9.13
CA GLN A 172 -12.49 -15.92 -9.94
C GLN A 172 -13.30 -16.69 -10.97
N TRP A 173 -14.62 -16.65 -10.82
CA TRP A 173 -15.53 -17.43 -11.65
C TRP A 173 -16.90 -16.77 -11.76
N ARG A 174 -17.46 -16.74 -12.96
CA ARG A 174 -18.87 -16.43 -13.18
C ARG A 174 -19.63 -17.74 -13.34
N ASP A 175 -20.51 -18.02 -12.39
CA ASP A 175 -21.26 -19.26 -12.35
C ASP A 175 -22.35 -19.34 -13.43
N SER A 176 -23.09 -20.45 -13.42
CA SER A 176 -24.20 -20.65 -14.37
C SER A 176 -25.41 -19.75 -14.12
N THR A 177 -25.53 -19.16 -12.93
CA THR A 177 -26.59 -18.20 -12.58
C THR A 177 -26.24 -16.76 -13.01
N GLY A 178 -24.98 -16.52 -13.35
CA GLY A 178 -24.42 -15.22 -13.69
C GLY A 178 -23.82 -14.48 -12.50
N GLU A 179 -23.82 -15.08 -11.32
CA GLU A 179 -23.16 -14.56 -10.12
C GLU A 179 -21.64 -14.64 -10.29
N THR A 180 -20.95 -13.57 -9.88
CA THR A 180 -19.49 -13.52 -9.92
C THR A 180 -18.94 -13.86 -8.55
N ILE A 181 -18.16 -14.92 -8.48
CA ILE A 181 -17.44 -15.41 -7.32
C ILE A 181 -16.00 -14.89 -7.40
N GLU A 182 -15.54 -14.28 -6.30
CA GLU A 182 -14.20 -13.72 -6.14
C GLU A 182 -13.76 -13.84 -4.68
N ARG A 183 -13.30 -15.04 -4.29
CA ARG A 183 -12.93 -15.36 -2.91
C ARG A 183 -11.83 -16.44 -2.86
N HIS A 184 -11.00 -16.37 -1.83
CA HIS A 184 -9.97 -17.37 -1.58
C HIS A 184 -10.59 -18.72 -1.21
N LEU A 185 -10.05 -19.79 -1.80
CA LEU A 185 -10.45 -21.16 -1.53
C LEU A 185 -9.81 -21.72 -0.27
N LEU A 186 -8.64 -21.25 0.14
CA LEU A 186 -7.97 -21.67 1.36
C LEU A 186 -7.77 -20.48 2.29
N THR A 187 -8.20 -20.61 3.55
CA THR A 187 -8.02 -19.57 4.58
C THR A 187 -7.38 -20.13 5.84
N GLY A 188 -6.50 -19.35 6.44
CA GLY A 188 -5.88 -19.63 7.73
C GLY A 188 -6.11 -18.45 8.68
N SER A 189 -6.62 -18.70 9.88
CA SER A 189 -6.83 -17.65 10.88
C SER A 189 -5.51 -16.95 11.22
N ALA A 190 -5.55 -15.62 11.24
CA ALA A 190 -4.40 -14.77 11.47
C ALA A 190 -4.58 -13.95 12.75
N GLU A 191 -3.48 -13.59 13.40
CA GLU A 191 -3.45 -12.58 14.46
C GLU A 191 -2.39 -11.52 14.15
N ILE A 192 -2.59 -10.32 14.70
CA ILE A 192 -1.67 -9.19 14.53
C ILE A 192 -1.03 -8.89 15.88
N VAL A 193 0.30 -9.04 15.94
CA VAL A 193 1.11 -8.72 17.11
C VAL A 193 1.77 -7.35 16.89
N PHE A 194 1.63 -6.45 17.86
CA PHE A 194 2.19 -5.10 17.78
C PHE A 194 3.23 -4.85 18.88
N ASP A 195 4.46 -4.53 18.47
CA ASP A 195 5.51 -4.01 19.35
C ASP A 195 5.60 -2.49 19.20
N ALA A 196 4.93 -1.78 20.12
CA ALA A 196 4.92 -0.33 20.17
C ALA A 196 6.31 0.30 20.36
N SER A 197 7.23 -0.39 21.03
CA SER A 197 8.57 0.13 21.30
C SER A 197 9.44 0.17 20.04
N ARG A 198 9.18 -0.76 19.10
CA ARG A 198 9.90 -0.87 17.82
C ARG A 198 9.10 -0.33 16.64
N GLY A 199 7.82 -0.03 16.83
CA GLY A 199 6.89 0.27 15.74
C GLY A 199 6.77 -0.89 14.77
N LEU A 200 6.78 -2.13 15.29
CA LEU A 200 6.78 -3.35 14.49
C LEU A 200 5.40 -4.01 14.55
N ILE A 201 4.82 -4.29 13.40
CA ILE A 201 3.60 -5.08 13.28
C ILE A 201 3.95 -6.40 12.61
N THR A 202 3.57 -7.51 13.24
CA THR A 202 3.79 -8.87 12.73
C THR A 202 2.46 -9.60 12.63
N VAL A 203 2.18 -10.14 11.46
CA VAL A 203 1.04 -11.02 11.17
C VAL A 203 1.52 -12.45 11.27
N VAL A 204 0.91 -13.21 12.18
CA VAL A 204 1.26 -14.61 12.44
C VAL A 204 0.00 -15.48 12.37
N PRO A 205 0.14 -16.81 12.21
CA PRO A 205 -0.97 -17.72 12.42
C PRO A 205 -1.58 -17.48 13.81
N ALA A 206 -2.90 -17.37 13.89
CA ALA A 206 -3.58 -17.13 15.16
C ALA A 206 -3.33 -18.28 16.15
N ALA A 207 -3.43 -18.03 17.46
CA ALA A 207 -3.41 -19.12 18.45
C ALA A 207 -4.50 -20.20 18.22
N SER A 208 -5.57 -19.86 17.50
CA SER A 208 -6.65 -20.77 17.07
C SER A 208 -6.42 -21.44 15.72
N PHE A 209 -5.31 -21.13 15.04
CA PHE A 209 -4.93 -21.76 13.79
C PHE A 209 -4.50 -23.20 14.05
N GLU A 210 -5.21 -24.14 13.43
CA GLU A 210 -4.85 -25.56 13.43
C GLU A 210 -4.35 -25.98 12.05
N ILE A 211 -5.07 -25.57 11.00
CA ILE A 211 -4.85 -25.96 9.62
C ILE A 211 -5.54 -24.94 8.70
N PHE A 212 -5.04 -24.79 7.47
CA PHE A 212 -5.77 -24.08 6.42
C PHE A 212 -7.09 -24.79 6.11
N LYS A 213 -8.17 -24.01 5.95
CA LYS A 213 -9.53 -24.53 5.74
C LYS A 213 -10.02 -24.20 4.33
N PRO A 214 -10.60 -25.18 3.62
CA PRO A 214 -11.33 -24.92 2.38
C PRO A 214 -12.58 -24.06 2.62
N GLU A 215 -12.68 -22.94 1.93
CA GLU A 215 -13.83 -22.04 1.91
C GLU A 215 -14.64 -22.30 0.63
N LEU A 216 -15.68 -23.13 0.76
CA LEU A 216 -16.52 -23.55 -0.36
C LEU A 216 -17.95 -22.99 -0.27
N ASP A 217 -18.27 -22.28 0.80
CA ASP A 217 -19.60 -21.74 1.10
C ASP A 217 -20.04 -20.60 0.16
N MET A 218 -19.11 -20.07 -0.66
CA MET A 218 -19.43 -19.15 -1.75
C MET A 218 -19.98 -19.84 -3.00
N LEU A 219 -19.86 -21.15 -3.08
CA LEU A 219 -20.30 -21.93 -4.23
C LEU A 219 -21.70 -22.46 -3.97
N GLU A 220 -22.51 -22.50 -5.04
CA GLU A 220 -23.75 -23.26 -5.04
C GLU A 220 -23.48 -24.74 -4.72
N LEU A 221 -24.44 -25.40 -4.07
CA LEU A 221 -24.28 -26.79 -3.60
C LEU A 221 -23.93 -27.77 -4.74
N THR A 222 -24.35 -27.48 -5.97
CA THR A 222 -24.03 -28.28 -7.17
C THR A 222 -22.58 -28.13 -7.62
N ASP A 223 -21.94 -27.04 -7.22
CA ASP A 223 -20.59 -26.66 -7.65
C ASP A 223 -19.56 -26.84 -6.52
N GLN A 224 -20.02 -27.13 -5.30
CA GLN A 224 -19.16 -27.51 -4.19
C GLN A 224 -18.50 -28.88 -4.43
N PRO A 225 -17.15 -28.95 -4.46
CA PRO A 225 -16.44 -30.20 -4.62
C PRO A 225 -16.64 -31.11 -3.40
N ARG A 226 -16.84 -32.41 -3.65
CA ARG A 226 -16.81 -33.41 -2.57
C ARG A 226 -15.36 -33.82 -2.31
N LEU A 227 -14.84 -33.40 -1.16
CA LEU A 227 -13.46 -33.67 -0.76
C LEU A 227 -13.27 -35.01 -0.02
N GLU A 228 -14.37 -35.72 0.29
CA GLU A 228 -14.32 -37.07 0.87
C GLU A 228 -13.52 -38.03 -0.04
N GLY A 229 -12.60 -38.79 0.58
CA GLY A 229 -11.71 -39.70 -0.14
C GLY A 229 -10.66 -39.03 -1.03
N SER A 230 -10.41 -37.73 -0.84
CA SER A 230 -9.25 -37.02 -1.39
C SER A 230 -8.10 -37.00 -0.39
N ASN A 231 -6.90 -36.64 -0.87
CA ASN A 231 -5.73 -36.40 -0.02
C ASN A 231 -5.66 -34.95 0.48
N VAL A 232 -6.67 -34.11 0.22
CA VAL A 232 -6.64 -32.67 0.56
C VAL A 232 -6.37 -32.44 2.04
N GLN A 233 -6.96 -33.25 2.92
CA GLN A 233 -6.75 -33.12 4.36
C GLN A 233 -5.29 -33.40 4.75
N GLU A 234 -4.71 -34.50 4.26
CA GLU A 234 -3.30 -34.85 4.50
C GLU A 234 -2.36 -33.78 3.93
N GLU A 235 -2.66 -33.25 2.74
CA GLU A 235 -1.86 -32.20 2.11
C GLU A 235 -1.95 -30.87 2.86
N LEU A 236 -3.10 -30.52 3.43
CA LEU A 236 -3.26 -29.35 4.28
C LEU A 236 -2.50 -29.50 5.61
N GLU A 237 -2.44 -30.70 6.17
CA GLU A 237 -1.64 -31.00 7.37
C GLU A 237 -0.13 -30.87 7.06
N GLU A 238 0.30 -31.34 5.88
CA GLU A 238 1.67 -31.17 5.40
C GLU A 238 2.02 -29.72 5.02
N LEU A 239 1.03 -28.92 4.63
CA LEU A 239 1.20 -27.50 4.35
C LEU A 239 1.57 -26.73 5.63
N ASP A 240 0.90 -27.05 6.73
CA ASP A 240 1.04 -26.36 8.02
C ASP A 240 0.83 -24.84 7.84
N THR A 241 1.70 -23.98 8.38
CA THR A 241 1.62 -22.53 8.24
C THR A 241 2.22 -21.98 6.94
N ARG A 242 2.83 -22.85 6.12
CA ARG A 242 3.69 -22.49 4.98
C ARG A 242 2.92 -22.23 3.69
N ALA A 243 1.94 -21.34 3.75
CA ALA A 243 1.15 -20.95 2.58
C ALA A 243 1.95 -20.26 1.46
N TRP A 244 3.22 -19.93 1.70
CA TRP A 244 4.16 -19.47 0.67
C TRP A 244 4.79 -20.60 -0.16
N ASP A 245 4.60 -21.87 0.22
CA ASP A 245 5.00 -23.03 -0.59
C ASP A 245 4.02 -23.18 -1.76
N THR A 246 4.28 -22.44 -2.84
CA THR A 246 3.42 -22.39 -4.03
C THR A 246 3.16 -23.77 -4.64
N LYS A 247 4.11 -24.70 -4.52
CA LYS A 247 3.97 -26.06 -5.04
C LYS A 247 2.98 -26.88 -4.23
N LYS A 248 3.06 -26.83 -2.89
CA LYS A 248 2.10 -27.50 -2.01
C LYS A 248 0.72 -26.89 -2.14
N VAL A 249 0.63 -25.56 -2.09
CA VAL A 249 -0.64 -24.84 -2.27
C VAL A 249 -1.26 -25.17 -3.63
N GLY A 250 -0.47 -25.12 -4.70
CA GLY A 250 -0.92 -25.42 -6.06
C GLY A 250 -1.44 -26.87 -6.23
N LYS A 251 -0.83 -27.84 -5.56
CA LYS A 251 -1.30 -29.23 -5.53
C LYS A 251 -2.70 -29.32 -4.91
N ILE A 252 -2.90 -28.71 -3.74
CA ILE A 252 -4.19 -28.70 -3.03
C ILE A 252 -5.25 -27.99 -3.87
N LEU A 253 -4.92 -26.80 -4.41
CA LEU A 253 -5.85 -26.01 -5.22
C LEU A 253 -6.28 -26.76 -6.48
N ARG A 254 -5.38 -27.50 -7.15
CA ARG A 254 -5.72 -28.35 -8.29
C ARG A 254 -6.66 -29.48 -7.92
N GLU A 255 -6.44 -30.15 -6.78
CA GLU A 255 -7.34 -31.23 -6.34
C GLU A 255 -8.74 -30.68 -6.04
N ILE A 256 -8.85 -29.54 -5.36
CA ILE A 256 -10.13 -28.87 -5.09
C ILE A 256 -10.80 -28.44 -6.40
N ALA A 257 -10.07 -27.74 -7.27
CA ALA A 257 -10.61 -27.16 -8.50
C ALA A 257 -11.07 -28.25 -9.50
N ASN A 258 -10.27 -29.30 -9.71
CA ASN A 258 -10.62 -30.40 -10.62
C ASN A 258 -11.85 -31.20 -10.15
N ARG A 259 -12.06 -31.28 -8.83
CA ARG A 259 -13.27 -31.90 -8.26
C ARG A 259 -14.51 -31.03 -8.41
N ALA A 260 -14.35 -29.71 -8.44
CA ALA A 260 -15.45 -28.78 -8.69
C ALA A 260 -15.81 -28.76 -10.18
N ARG A 261 -14.80 -28.66 -11.06
CA ARG A 261 -14.93 -28.57 -12.51
C ARG A 261 -13.73 -29.22 -13.21
N GLY A 262 -14.00 -30.16 -14.10
CA GLY A 262 -12.95 -30.87 -14.87
C GLY A 262 -12.20 -30.01 -15.88
N ASP A 263 -12.72 -28.82 -16.22
CA ASP A 263 -12.11 -27.80 -17.08
C ASP A 263 -11.55 -26.61 -16.30
N SER A 264 -11.37 -26.76 -14.98
CA SER A 264 -10.78 -25.73 -14.13
C SER A 264 -9.33 -25.40 -14.53
N GLN A 265 -8.92 -24.16 -14.21
CA GLN A 265 -7.56 -23.67 -14.45
C GLN A 265 -6.98 -23.16 -13.13
N VAL A 266 -5.78 -23.61 -12.79
CA VAL A 266 -5.05 -23.15 -11.61
C VAL A 266 -3.75 -22.53 -12.06
N ASP A 267 -3.56 -21.26 -11.73
CA ASP A 267 -2.34 -20.50 -11.95
C ASP A 267 -1.60 -20.34 -10.61
N GLU A 268 -0.60 -21.20 -10.41
CA GLU A 268 0.22 -21.25 -9.19
C GLU A 268 1.26 -20.12 -9.12
N GLU A 269 1.52 -19.44 -10.25
CA GLU A 269 2.51 -18.36 -10.36
C GLU A 269 1.88 -16.96 -10.33
N ALA A 270 0.57 -16.87 -10.59
CA ALA A 270 -0.17 -15.63 -10.55
C ALA A 270 -0.24 -15.05 -9.13
N PHE A 271 0.59 -14.04 -8.90
CA PHE A 271 0.61 -13.27 -7.65
C PHE A 271 -0.47 -12.18 -7.60
N GLU A 272 -1.05 -11.86 -8.76
CA GLU A 272 -2.14 -10.89 -8.92
C GLU A 272 -3.41 -11.59 -9.44
N PRO A 273 -4.60 -11.12 -9.03
CA PRO A 273 -5.86 -11.59 -9.59
C PRO A 273 -6.04 -11.13 -11.05
N ALA A 274 -6.90 -11.81 -11.80
CA ALA A 274 -7.33 -11.30 -13.11
C ALA A 274 -8.26 -10.09 -12.94
N ARG A 275 -8.29 -9.22 -13.97
CA ARG A 275 -9.13 -8.01 -13.97
C ARG A 275 -10.64 -8.31 -13.90
N ALA A 276 -11.06 -9.47 -14.40
CA ALA A 276 -12.47 -9.86 -14.41
C ALA A 276 -12.60 -11.38 -14.45
N ALA A 277 -13.62 -11.88 -13.76
CA ALA A 277 -14.04 -13.28 -13.86
C ALA A 277 -14.76 -13.56 -15.19
N ASP A 278 -14.54 -14.76 -15.73
CA ASP A 278 -15.26 -15.32 -16.86
C ASP A 278 -15.94 -16.65 -16.48
N GLY A 279 -16.51 -17.36 -17.46
CA GLY A 279 -17.21 -18.62 -17.21
C GLY A 279 -16.31 -19.80 -16.85
N THR A 280 -14.98 -19.62 -16.87
CA THR A 280 -14.02 -20.67 -16.53
C THR A 280 -13.74 -20.62 -15.02
N PHE A 281 -13.71 -21.79 -14.37
CA PHE A 281 -13.35 -21.89 -12.96
C PHE A 281 -11.84 -21.66 -12.79
N ARG A 282 -11.43 -20.40 -12.61
CA ARG A 282 -10.02 -20.00 -12.53
C ARG A 282 -9.60 -19.74 -11.09
N VAL A 283 -8.50 -20.35 -10.68
CA VAL A 283 -7.88 -20.15 -9.38
C VAL A 283 -6.50 -19.54 -9.57
N PHE A 284 -6.23 -18.43 -8.89
CA PHE A 284 -4.93 -17.75 -8.90
C PHE A 284 -4.29 -17.87 -7.52
N PHE A 285 -2.96 -18.07 -7.42
CA PHE A 285 -2.30 -18.15 -6.11
C PHE A 285 -2.59 -16.92 -5.22
N ALA A 286 -2.41 -15.71 -5.78
CA ALA A 286 -2.86 -14.39 -5.30
C ALA A 286 -3.07 -14.28 -3.78
N PRO A 287 -2.00 -14.34 -2.96
CA PRO A 287 -2.12 -14.31 -1.50
C PRO A 287 -2.59 -12.94 -1.01
N ALA A 288 -3.45 -12.95 0.02
CA ALA A 288 -3.94 -11.72 0.65
C ALA A 288 -4.17 -11.88 2.15
N LEU A 289 -4.00 -10.78 2.89
CA LEU A 289 -4.49 -10.64 4.25
C LEU A 289 -5.88 -10.00 4.20
N ILE A 290 -6.86 -10.63 4.83
CA ILE A 290 -8.25 -10.22 4.74
C ILE A 290 -8.82 -10.02 6.14
N LEU A 291 -9.39 -8.84 6.35
CA LEU A 291 -10.27 -8.53 7.47
C LEU A 291 -11.70 -8.44 6.93
N ARG A 292 -12.62 -9.24 7.48
CA ARG A 292 -14.06 -9.16 7.14
C ARG A 292 -14.92 -9.33 8.38
N GLU A 293 -16.21 -9.06 8.23
CA GLU A 293 -17.18 -9.40 9.28
C GLU A 293 -17.33 -10.92 9.44
N ARG A 294 -17.45 -11.37 10.69
CA ARG A 294 -17.77 -12.75 11.04
C ARG A 294 -19.14 -13.09 10.51
N ARG A 295 -19.24 -14.29 9.95
CA ARG A 295 -20.51 -14.87 9.53
C ARG A 295 -21.13 -15.53 10.75
N LEU A 296 -22.27 -15.01 11.20
CA LEU A 296 -23.14 -15.63 12.20
C LEU A 296 -23.82 -16.88 11.63
#